data_AF-A0A820TI72-F1
#
_entry.id   AF-A0A820TI72-F1
#
_cell.length_a   1.000
_cell.length_b   1.000
_cell.length_c   1.000
_cell.angle_alpha   90.00
_cell.angle_beta   90.00
_cell.angle_gamma   90.00
#
_symmetry.space_group_name_H-M   'P 1'
#
loop_
_entity.id
_entity.type
_entity.pdbx_description
1 polymer ?
#
loop_
_entity_poly.entity_id
_entity_poly.type
_entity_poly.pdbx_seq_one_letter_code
_entity_poly.pdbx_strand_id
1 'polypeptide(L)'
;MSFSPILHQVCTSDFIKDSWIALLTAITYQQTPVDWNANVVSQFQLLSALCELANVTIDDAVRRFLERSFVSSQVVTKISFDDQLSAAINQFTQSTIMYFGLLVDIIHLFTQVDQPYTGVSFPGLIPNFNAKLIMNNLANESINQQSPS
;
A
#
# COMPACT_ATOMS: atom_id res chain seq x y z
N MET A 1 0.28 19.82 -13.19
CA MET A 1 -0.74 19.26 -12.27
C MET A 1 -0.01 18.78 -11.02
N SER A 2 -0.59 18.93 -9.83
CA SER A 2 0.01 18.47 -8.56
C SER A 2 -0.99 17.63 -7.79
N PHE A 3 -0.56 16.49 -7.26
CA PHE A 3 -1.37 15.61 -6.42
C PHE A 3 -0.95 15.78 -4.95
N SER A 4 -1.92 15.78 -4.03
CA SER A 4 -1.70 15.87 -2.59
C SER A 4 -2.50 14.77 -1.88
N PRO A 5 -2.04 13.51 -1.92
CA PRO A 5 -2.73 12.39 -1.29
C PRO A 5 -2.72 12.52 0.24
N ILE A 6 -3.76 12.01 0.89
CA ILE A 6 -3.89 11.96 2.35
C ILE A 6 -3.89 10.48 2.77
N LEU A 7 -2.88 10.08 3.54
CA LEU A 7 -2.82 8.75 4.13
C LEU A 7 -3.76 8.64 5.34
N HIS A 8 -4.10 7.41 5.71
CA HIS A 8 -4.87 7.16 6.92
C HIS A 8 -4.15 7.72 8.15
N GLN A 9 -4.90 8.28 9.11
CA GLN A 9 -4.33 8.96 10.29
C GLN A 9 -3.34 8.08 11.07
N VAL A 10 -3.59 6.77 11.12
CA VAL A 10 -2.68 5.79 11.76
C VAL A 10 -1.27 5.81 11.17
N CYS A 11 -1.13 6.09 9.87
CA CYS A 11 0.15 6.16 9.17
C CYS A 11 0.93 7.46 9.45
N THR A 12 0.36 8.35 10.27
CA THR A 12 1.04 9.55 10.79
C THR A 12 1.16 9.53 12.32
N SER A 13 0.67 8.45 12.95
CA SER A 13 0.65 8.31 14.41
C SER A 13 1.98 7.78 14.95
N ASP A 14 2.16 7.84 16.27
CA ASP A 14 3.34 7.26 16.93
C ASP A 14 3.38 5.72 16.83
N PHE A 15 2.24 5.07 16.53
CA PHE A 15 2.13 3.61 16.50
C PHE A 15 2.96 2.92 15.41
N ILE A 16 3.35 3.65 14.37
CA ILE A 16 4.21 3.14 13.30
C ILE A 16 5.68 3.52 13.48
N LYS A 17 6.02 4.29 14.53
CA LYS A 17 7.41 4.73 14.74
C LYS A 17 8.24 3.65 15.40
N ASP A 18 9.49 3.55 15.00
CA ASP A 18 10.47 2.62 15.59
C ASP A 18 10.58 2.79 17.12
N SER A 19 10.45 4.02 17.63
CA SER A 19 10.46 4.30 19.07
C SER A 19 9.33 3.60 19.83
N TRP A 20 8.13 3.55 19.25
CA TRP A 20 6.98 2.89 19.85
C TRP A 20 7.16 1.37 19.83
N ILE A 21 7.61 0.85 18.69
CA ILE A 21 7.87 -0.58 18.49
C ILE A 21 8.98 -1.06 19.45
N ALA A 22 10.04 -0.26 19.63
CA ALA A 22 11.13 -0.55 20.57
C ALA A 22 10.63 -0.55 22.03
N LEU A 23 9.80 0.42 22.41
CA LEU A 23 9.19 0.49 23.73
C LEU A 23 8.31 -0.74 24.01
N LEU A 24 7.44 -1.09 23.06
CA LEU A 24 6.60 -2.29 23.15
C LEU A 24 7.45 -3.55 23.32
N THR A 25 8.52 -3.68 22.54
CA THR A 25 9.44 -4.82 22.61
C THR A 25 10.09 -4.95 23.99
N ALA A 26 10.51 -3.84 24.59
CA ALA A 26 11.10 -3.85 25.93
C ALA A 26 10.10 -4.28 27.02
N ILE A 27 8.84 -3.84 26.90
CA ILE A 27 7.77 -4.17 27.86
C ILE A 27 7.32 -5.63 27.71
N THR A 28 7.20 -6.14 26.49
CA THR A 28 6.78 -7.52 26.24
C THR A 28 7.87 -8.54 26.57
N TYR A 29 9.16 -8.19 26.41
CA TYR A 29 10.29 -9.05 26.79
C TYR A 29 10.31 -9.39 28.29
N GLN A 30 9.73 -8.52 29.13
CA GLN A 30 9.66 -8.73 30.58
C GLN A 30 8.48 -9.62 31.02
N GLN A 31 7.62 -10.05 30.08
CA GLN A 31 6.42 -10.82 30.38
C GLN A 31 6.58 -12.27 29.92
N THR A 32 6.00 -13.22 30.67
CA THR A 32 6.02 -14.64 30.32
C THR A 32 5.29 -14.89 28.99
N PRO A 33 5.76 -15.79 28.10
CA PRO A 33 5.30 -15.94 26.71
C PRO A 33 3.87 -16.48 26.51
N VAL A 34 3.06 -16.54 27.56
CA VAL A 34 1.78 -17.28 27.57
C VAL A 34 0.59 -16.42 27.14
N ASP A 35 0.76 -15.10 27.08
CA ASP A 35 -0.33 -14.16 26.80
C ASP A 35 -0.24 -13.53 25.41
N TRP A 36 -1.41 -13.13 24.88
CA TRP A 36 -1.68 -12.37 23.65
C TRP A 36 -0.64 -11.28 23.27
N ASN A 37 0.14 -10.81 24.25
CA ASN A 37 1.28 -9.91 24.11
C ASN A 37 2.42 -10.45 23.24
N ALA A 38 2.51 -11.75 22.98
CA ALA A 38 3.58 -12.31 22.15
C ALA A 38 3.57 -11.74 20.71
N ASN A 39 2.40 -11.31 20.22
CA ASN A 39 2.20 -10.92 18.82
C ASN A 39 1.99 -9.41 18.62
N VAL A 40 1.83 -8.65 19.70
CA VAL A 40 1.50 -7.22 19.61
C VAL A 40 2.59 -6.44 18.88
N VAL A 41 3.87 -6.75 19.14
CA VAL A 41 5.02 -6.11 18.48
C VAL A 41 4.95 -6.32 16.96
N SER A 42 4.73 -7.57 16.54
CA SER A 42 4.65 -7.92 15.13
C SER A 42 3.43 -7.33 14.42
N GLN A 43 2.33 -7.08 15.12
CA GLN A 43 1.15 -6.38 14.57
C GLN A 43 1.45 -4.91 14.29
N PHE A 44 2.14 -4.21 15.20
CA PHE A 44 2.55 -2.82 14.97
C PHE A 44 3.65 -2.70 13.90
N GLN A 45 4.54 -3.69 13.79
CA GLN A 45 5.49 -3.78 12.67
C GLN A 45 4.77 -3.97 11.33
N LEU A 46 3.79 -4.87 11.26
CA LEU A 46 2.97 -5.04 10.05
C LEU A 46 2.24 -3.75 9.69
N LEU A 47 1.64 -3.06 10.67
CA LEU A 47 0.98 -1.77 10.47
C LEU A 47 1.95 -0.72 9.89
N SER A 48 3.17 -0.65 10.42
CA SER A 48 4.21 0.25 9.89
C SER A 48 4.53 -0.08 8.43
N ALA A 49 4.76 -1.35 8.11
CA ALA A 49 5.06 -1.81 6.76
C ALA A 49 3.89 -1.53 5.78
N LEU A 50 2.64 -1.71 6.21
CA LEU A 50 1.46 -1.37 5.41
C LEU A 50 1.36 0.12 5.11
N CYS A 51 1.70 0.97 6.09
CA CYS A 51 1.72 2.42 5.91
C CYS A 51 2.83 2.88 4.97
N GLU A 52 4.02 2.29 5.06
CA GLU A 52 5.11 2.53 4.11
C GLU A 52 4.72 2.09 2.70
N LEU A 53 4.14 0.89 2.57
CA LEU A 53 3.66 0.35 1.31
C LEU A 53 2.59 1.27 0.68
N ALA A 54 1.67 1.81 1.48
CA ALA A 54 0.67 2.77 1.02
C ALA A 54 1.33 4.01 0.41
N ASN A 55 2.31 4.58 1.12
CA ASN A 55 3.02 5.77 0.65
C ASN A 55 3.75 5.51 -0.67
N VAL A 56 4.53 4.41 -0.75
CA VAL A 56 5.25 4.03 -1.97
C VAL A 56 4.31 3.73 -3.14
N THR A 57 3.18 3.07 -2.87
CA THR A 57 2.18 2.75 -3.90
C THR A 57 1.60 4.02 -4.50
N ILE A 58 1.25 5.00 -3.65
CA ILE A 58 0.70 6.28 -4.11
C ILE A 58 1.75 7.08 -4.87
N ASP A 59 2.99 7.16 -4.36
CA ASP A 59 4.08 7.89 -5.03
C ASP A 59 4.40 7.30 -6.41
N ASP A 60 4.45 5.97 -6.53
CA ASP A 60 4.65 5.28 -7.82
C ASP A 60 3.47 5.54 -8.77
N ALA A 61 2.24 5.46 -8.28
CA ALA A 61 1.05 5.69 -9.08
C ALA A 61 1.01 7.13 -9.61
N VAL A 62 1.28 8.13 -8.75
CA VAL A 62 1.36 9.54 -9.13
C VAL A 62 2.43 9.76 -10.18
N ARG A 63 3.64 9.22 -9.97
CA ARG A 63 4.73 9.31 -10.94
C ARG A 63 4.33 8.75 -12.29
N ARG A 64 3.79 7.51 -12.33
CA ARG A 64 3.35 6.86 -13.57
C ARG A 64 2.24 7.63 -14.28
N PHE A 65 1.33 8.27 -13.54
CA PHE A 65 0.30 9.11 -14.14
C PHE A 65 0.90 10.36 -14.79
N LEU A 66 1.83 11.03 -14.11
CA LEU A 66 2.49 12.24 -14.64
C LEU A 66 3.42 11.97 -15.82
N GLU A 67 3.93 10.74 -15.98
CA GLU A 67 4.69 10.32 -17.15
C GLU A 67 3.83 10.12 -18.40
N ARG A 68 2.50 10.03 -18.28
CA ARG A 68 1.61 9.89 -19.44
C ARG A 68 1.52 11.20 -20.22
N SER A 69 1.81 11.12 -21.52
CA SER A 69 1.63 12.23 -22.45
C SER A 69 0.19 12.27 -22.97
N PHE A 70 -0.51 13.38 -22.74
CA PHE A 70 -1.86 13.64 -23.26
C PHE A 70 -1.77 14.45 -24.56
N VAL A 71 -1.15 13.88 -25.59
CA VAL A 71 -1.06 14.51 -26.92
C VAL A 71 -2.09 13.87 -27.85
N SER A 72 -3.05 14.67 -28.30
CA SER A 72 -4.02 14.27 -29.32
C SER A 72 -3.49 14.61 -30.72
N SER A 73 -3.60 13.67 -31.65
CA SER A 73 -3.31 13.90 -33.08
C SER A 73 -4.41 14.72 -33.79
N GLN A 74 -5.55 14.92 -33.12
CA GLN A 74 -6.69 15.69 -33.62
C GLN A 74 -6.92 16.93 -32.75
N VAL A 75 -7.42 18.01 -33.35
CA VAL A 75 -7.85 19.21 -32.61
C VAL A 75 -9.08 18.85 -31.78
N VAL A 76 -8.87 18.60 -30.50
CA VAL A 76 -9.95 18.37 -29.53
C VAL A 76 -10.45 19.70 -28.98
N THR A 77 -11.75 19.80 -28.72
CA THR A 77 -12.30 20.95 -28.01
C THR A 77 -11.78 20.96 -26.57
N LYS A 78 -11.67 22.14 -25.97
CA LYS A 78 -11.30 22.27 -24.55
C LYS A 78 -12.20 21.41 -23.65
N ILE A 79 -13.50 21.39 -23.91
CA ILE A 79 -14.48 20.60 -23.14
C ILE A 79 -14.14 19.12 -23.23
N SER A 80 -13.93 18.60 -24.44
CA SER A 80 -13.59 17.18 -24.62
C SER A 80 -12.24 16.81 -23.99
N PHE A 81 -11.26 17.71 -24.05
CA PHE A 81 -9.98 17.53 -23.36
C PHE A 81 -10.15 17.48 -21.84
N ASP A 82 -10.90 18.42 -21.27
CA ASP A 82 -11.16 18.50 -19.83
C ASP A 82 -11.93 17.24 -19.32
N ASP A 83 -12.88 16.75 -20.11
CA ASP A 83 -13.63 15.52 -19.81
C ASP A 83 -12.71 14.29 -19.83
N GLN A 84 -11.87 14.15 -20.86
CA GLN A 84 -10.90 13.06 -20.97
C GLN A 84 -9.87 13.09 -19.84
N LEU A 85 -9.36 14.27 -19.49
CA LEU A 85 -8.43 14.45 -18.39
C LEU A 85 -9.09 14.08 -17.05
N SER A 86 -10.31 14.53 -16.81
CA SER A 86 -11.07 14.21 -15.60
C SER A 86 -11.34 12.71 -15.47
N ALA A 87 -11.72 12.05 -16.57
CA ALA A 87 -11.88 10.60 -16.61
C ALA A 87 -10.57 9.87 -16.30
N ALA A 88 -9.45 10.33 -16.88
CA ALA A 88 -8.13 9.74 -16.64
C ALA A 88 -7.70 9.89 -15.17
N ILE A 89 -7.93 11.05 -14.56
CA ILE A 89 -7.64 11.31 -13.13
C ILE A 89 -8.49 10.40 -12.24
N ASN A 90 -9.78 10.26 -12.56
CA ASN A 90 -10.68 9.40 -11.80
C ASN A 90 -10.25 7.93 -11.89
N GLN A 91 -9.96 7.43 -13.09
CA GLN A 91 -9.49 6.06 -13.30
C GLN A 91 -8.17 5.81 -12.55
N PHE A 92 -7.22 6.75 -12.62
CA PHE A 92 -5.97 6.70 -11.87
C PHE A 92 -6.22 6.59 -10.36
N THR A 93 -7.10 7.43 -9.82
CA THR A 93 -7.40 7.45 -8.38
C THR A 93 -8.07 6.15 -7.93
N GLN A 94 -9.10 5.70 -8.63
CA GLN A 94 -9.86 4.50 -8.28
C GLN A 94 -9.02 3.23 -8.40
N SER A 95 -8.23 3.11 -9.47
CA SER A 95 -7.35 1.96 -9.64
C SER A 95 -6.29 1.89 -8.54
N THR A 96 -5.68 3.02 -8.16
CA THR A 96 -4.69 3.07 -7.07
C THR A 96 -5.29 2.60 -5.74
N ILE A 97 -6.49 3.08 -5.38
CA ILE A 97 -7.19 2.68 -4.16
C ILE A 97 -7.54 1.18 -4.21
N MET A 98 -8.10 0.71 -5.32
CA MET A 98 -8.50 -0.69 -5.51
C MET A 98 -7.30 -1.63 -5.40
N TYR A 99 -6.18 -1.33 -6.07
CA TYR A 99 -4.99 -2.17 -6.01
C TYR A 99 -4.40 -2.24 -4.61
N PHE A 100 -4.32 -1.10 -3.92
CA PHE A 100 -3.86 -1.10 -2.53
C PHE A 100 -4.79 -1.91 -1.62
N GLY A 101 -6.11 -1.78 -1.78
CA GLY A 101 -7.10 -2.60 -1.06
C GLY A 101 -6.89 -4.10 -1.28
N LEU A 102 -6.72 -4.52 -2.54
CA LEU A 102 -6.43 -5.91 -2.88
C LEU A 102 -5.15 -6.43 -2.21
N LEU A 103 -4.09 -5.60 -2.14
CA LEU A 103 -2.86 -5.97 -1.44
C LEU A 103 -3.10 -6.18 0.06
N VAL A 104 -3.88 -5.32 0.70
CA VAL A 104 -4.26 -5.47 2.11
C VAL A 104 -5.07 -6.75 2.31
N ASP A 105 -6.03 -7.06 1.43
CA ASP A 105 -6.84 -8.28 1.51
C ASP A 105 -5.97 -9.54 1.38
N ILE A 106 -5.01 -9.54 0.45
CA ILE A 106 -4.06 -10.64 0.30
C ILE A 106 -3.24 -10.82 1.58
N ILE A 107 -2.68 -9.73 2.12
CA ILE A 107 -1.91 -9.77 3.37
C ILE A 107 -2.78 -10.32 4.50
N HIS A 108 -4.02 -9.89 4.60
CA HIS A 108 -4.98 -10.38 5.60
C HIS A 108 -5.18 -11.89 5.49
N LEU A 109 -5.41 -12.42 4.28
CA LEU A 109 -5.54 -13.85 4.03
C LEU A 109 -4.27 -14.62 4.44
N PHE A 110 -3.09 -14.12 4.07
CA PHE A 110 -1.82 -14.73 4.49
C PHE A 110 -1.66 -14.73 6.02
N THR A 111 -2.02 -13.63 6.70
CA THR A 111 -1.94 -13.57 8.17
C THR A 111 -2.94 -14.48 8.90
N GLN A 112 -4.02 -14.89 8.24
CA GLN A 112 -5.01 -15.82 8.80
C GLN A 112 -4.68 -17.29 8.52
N VAL A 113 -4.18 -17.59 7.32
CA VAL A 113 -3.90 -18.95 6.85
C VAL A 113 -2.55 -19.44 7.35
N ASP A 114 -1.53 -18.59 7.30
CA ASP A 114 -0.22 -18.90 7.83
C ASP A 114 -0.17 -18.50 9.32
N GLN A 115 0.22 -19.45 10.16
CA GLN A 115 0.42 -19.30 11.60
C GLN A 115 1.83 -18.79 12.02
N PRO A 116 2.69 -18.09 11.25
CA PRO A 116 4.02 -17.70 11.72
C PRO A 116 3.98 -16.47 12.64
N TYR A 117 2.79 -15.95 12.97
CA TYR A 117 2.57 -15.19 14.20
C TYR A 117 2.40 -16.12 15.43
N THR A 118 2.77 -17.40 15.34
CA THR A 118 3.04 -18.21 16.53
C THR A 118 4.26 -17.61 17.21
N GLY A 119 4.02 -16.96 18.35
CA GLY A 119 5.02 -16.31 19.20
C GLY A 119 6.05 -17.28 19.79
N VAL A 120 6.88 -17.89 18.94
CA VAL A 120 8.17 -18.43 19.34
C VAL A 120 9.22 -17.35 19.10
N SER A 121 9.29 -16.42 20.04
CA SER A 121 10.42 -15.52 20.22
C SER A 121 11.65 -16.36 20.62
N PHE A 122 12.29 -17.01 19.65
CA PHE A 122 13.67 -17.42 19.83
C PHE A 122 14.54 -16.14 19.82
N PRO A 123 15.41 -15.92 20.83
CA PRO A 123 16.33 -14.80 20.82
C PRO A 123 17.26 -14.96 19.61
N GLY A 124 16.95 -14.29 18.50
CA GLY A 124 17.72 -14.37 17.26
C GLY A 124 16.92 -14.27 15.95
N LEU A 125 15.59 -14.40 15.97
CA LEU A 125 14.77 -14.32 14.75
C LEU A 125 13.62 -13.33 14.93
N ILE A 126 13.88 -12.06 14.61
CA ILE A 126 12.82 -11.10 14.28
C ILE A 126 12.45 -11.40 12.82
N PRO A 127 11.26 -11.92 12.51
CA PRO A 127 10.85 -12.08 11.13
C PRO A 127 10.60 -10.68 10.58
N ASN A 128 11.59 -10.16 9.88
CA ASN A 128 11.49 -8.88 9.20
C ASN A 128 10.54 -9.08 8.02
N PHE A 129 9.28 -8.66 8.14
CA PHE A 129 8.33 -8.72 7.04
C PHE A 129 8.75 -7.69 5.98
N ASN A 130 9.56 -8.14 5.03
CA ASN A 130 10.07 -7.33 3.94
C ASN A 130 9.27 -7.64 2.67
N ALA A 131 8.05 -7.12 2.59
CA ALA A 131 7.22 -7.26 1.40
C ALA A 131 7.68 -6.27 0.32
N LYS A 132 8.70 -6.66 -0.45
CA LYS A 132 9.06 -5.95 -1.68
C LYS A 132 8.18 -6.44 -2.83
N LEU A 133 7.00 -5.84 -2.99
CA LEU A 133 6.12 -6.15 -4.11
C LEU A 133 6.63 -5.49 -5.39
N ILE A 134 7.06 -6.32 -6.35
CA ILE A 134 7.44 -5.88 -7.69
C ILE A 134 6.18 -5.82 -8.56
N MET A 135 5.67 -4.61 -8.78
CA MET A 135 4.54 -4.32 -9.66
C MET A 135 4.93 -4.46 -11.14
N ASN A 136 5.01 -5.70 -11.63
CA ASN A 136 5.14 -5.98 -13.05
C ASN A 136 3.75 -6.32 -13.64
N ASN A 137 3.26 -5.44 -14.52
CA ASN A 137 2.28 -5.73 -15.58
C ASN A 137 0.80 -6.02 -15.24
N LEU A 138 0.20 -5.47 -14.17
CA LEU A 138 -1.27 -5.52 -14.00
C LEU A 138 -2.04 -4.36 -14.66
N ALA A 139 -1.36 -3.43 -15.33
CA ALA A 139 -1.99 -2.27 -15.98
C ALA A 139 -2.22 -2.42 -17.50
N ASN A 140 -1.84 -3.54 -18.11
CA ASN A 140 -1.87 -3.69 -19.58
C ASN A 140 -3.11 -4.42 -20.14
N GLU A 141 -4.04 -4.92 -19.32
CA GLU A 141 -5.17 -5.71 -19.83
C GLU A 141 -6.49 -4.93 -19.98
N SER A 142 -6.56 -3.63 -19.65
CA SER A 142 -7.81 -2.85 -19.77
C SER A 142 -7.87 -1.87 -20.95
N ILE A 143 -6.89 -1.84 -21.86
CA ILE A 143 -6.84 -0.83 -22.95
C ILE A 143 -7.12 -1.42 -24.36
N ASN A 144 -7.23 -2.74 -24.53
CA ASN A 144 -7.39 -3.35 -25.86
C ASN A 144 -8.80 -3.85 -26.23
N GLN A 145 -9.86 -3.16 -25.80
CA GLN A 145 -11.19 -3.36 -26.39
C GLN A 145 -11.98 -2.05 -26.51
N GLN A 146 -11.64 -1.23 -27.51
CA GLN A 146 -12.60 -0.40 -28.26
C GLN A 146 -11.91 0.25 -29.47
N SER A 147 -11.99 -0.42 -30.62
CA SER A 147 -11.85 0.22 -31.94
C SER A 147 -13.22 0.19 -32.59
N PRO A 148 -13.77 1.33 -33.04
CA PRO A 148 -15.02 1.35 -33.80
C PRO A 148 -14.73 1.08 -35.27
N SER A 149 -15.58 0.25 -35.88
CA SER A 149 -15.84 0.21 -37.32
C SER A 149 -17.32 0.46 -37.52
#